data_AF-A0A843H8T1-F1
#
_entry.id   AF-A0A843H8T1-F1
#
_cell.length_a   1.000
_cell.length_b   1.000
_cell.length_c   1.000
_cell.angle_alpha   90.00
_cell.angle_beta   90.00
_cell.angle_gamma   90.00
#
_symmetry.space_group_name_H-M   'P 1'
#
loop_
_entity.id
_entity.type
_entity.pdbx_description
1 polymer ?
#
loop_
_entity_poly.entity_id
_entity_poly.type
_entity_poly.pdbx_seq_one_letter_code
_entity_poly.pdbx_strand_id
1 'polypeptide(L)'
;MAEEKEIKCDNINYAVYKIEDWENDYEINIIGTAREKPVTQPTLDHMLKQMEHIRVSVFEIGGKEVNGMIGLGMQLNQSMQKRDLDELIQQEEKEYQSIMEELNAIELKSAEDTISLDTDEYVIYKLEYDGHTLSPKPYNDYAIRHQKEEIERLKKESGQKFVLDL
;
A
#
# COMPACT_ATOMS: atom_id res chain seq x y z
N MET A 1 28.53 5.40 -13.21
CA MET A 1 27.34 4.72 -13.74
C MET A 1 26.44 5.82 -14.26
N ALA A 2 25.89 5.72 -15.47
CA ALA A 2 24.93 6.73 -15.93
C ALA A 2 23.71 6.67 -15.00
N GLU A 3 23.32 7.80 -14.42
CA GLU A 3 22.06 7.89 -13.68
C GLU A 3 20.93 7.60 -14.67
N GLU A 4 20.18 6.52 -14.44
CA GLU A 4 18.92 6.26 -15.13
C GLU A 4 18.06 7.52 -14.96
N LYS A 5 17.59 8.11 -16.07
CA LYS A 5 16.71 9.30 -16.04
C LYS A 5 15.24 8.94 -16.19
N GLU A 6 14.99 7.72 -16.64
CA GLU A 6 13.66 7.21 -16.93
C GLU A 6 13.63 5.71 -16.60
N ILE A 7 12.46 5.22 -16.23
CA ILE A 7 12.17 3.80 -16.03
C ILE A 7 11.08 3.36 -17.02
N LYS A 8 11.11 2.10 -17.44
CA LYS A 8 10.03 1.51 -18.23
C LYS A 8 8.86 1.10 -17.35
N CYS A 9 7.63 1.27 -17.84
CA CYS A 9 6.41 0.92 -17.10
C CYS A 9 6.24 -0.60 -16.88
N ASP A 10 6.86 -1.44 -17.72
CA ASP A 10 6.84 -2.90 -17.57
C ASP A 10 7.91 -3.44 -16.61
N ASN A 11 8.76 -2.59 -16.05
CA ASN A 11 9.88 -3.03 -15.23
C ASN A 11 9.43 -3.44 -13.82
N ILE A 12 9.44 -4.75 -13.58
CA ILE A 12 9.03 -5.38 -12.32
C ILE A 12 9.88 -4.99 -11.10
N ASN A 13 11.05 -4.38 -11.29
CA ASN A 13 11.91 -3.95 -10.18
C ASN A 13 11.52 -2.57 -9.63
N TYR A 14 10.47 -1.94 -10.19
CA TYR A 14 9.97 -0.65 -9.73
C TYR A 14 8.49 -0.75 -9.37
N ALA A 15 8.13 -0.13 -8.26
CA ALA A 15 6.75 0.15 -7.89
C ALA A 15 6.48 1.64 -8.09
N VAL A 16 5.41 1.96 -8.81
CA VAL A 16 5.09 3.32 -9.22
C VAL A 16 3.67 3.65 -8.83
N TYR A 17 3.52 4.67 -7.98
CA TYR A 17 2.23 5.11 -7.48
C TYR A 17 1.98 6.58 -7.79
N LYS A 18 0.70 6.91 -7.91
CA LYS A 18 0.20 8.27 -7.88
C LYS A 18 -0.44 8.51 -6.52
N ILE A 19 -0.16 9.67 -5.91
CA ILE A 19 -0.77 10.03 -4.63
C ILE A 19 -2.16 10.62 -4.90
N GLU A 20 -3.20 9.87 -4.53
CA GLU A 20 -4.60 10.24 -4.77
C GLU A 20 -5.51 9.54 -3.75
N ASP A 21 -6.62 10.19 -3.41
CA ASP A 21 -7.64 9.58 -2.54
C ASP A 21 -8.40 8.48 -3.29
N TRP A 22 -8.73 7.41 -2.56
CA TRP A 22 -9.72 6.43 -3.02
C TRP A 22 -11.12 7.01 -3.00
N GLU A 23 -12.04 6.41 -3.74
CA GLU A 23 -13.44 6.84 -3.79
C GLU A 23 -14.16 6.50 -2.48
N ASN A 24 -13.83 5.35 -1.89
CA ASN A 24 -14.35 4.92 -0.61
C ASN A 24 -13.39 5.22 0.54
N ASP A 25 -13.94 5.36 1.75
CA ASP A 25 -13.17 5.41 2.98
C ASP A 25 -12.98 3.98 3.51
N TYR A 26 -11.73 3.65 3.83
CA TYR A 26 -11.33 2.31 4.24
C TYR A 26 -10.77 2.34 5.64
N GLU A 27 -11.26 1.45 6.49
CA GLU A 27 -10.81 1.35 7.88
C GLU A 27 -9.99 0.08 8.10
N ILE A 28 -10.39 -1.04 7.48
CA ILE A 28 -9.81 -2.37 7.66
C ILE A 28 -8.87 -2.71 6.51
N ASN A 29 -9.22 -2.33 5.29
CA ASN A 29 -8.42 -2.66 4.11
C ASN A 29 -7.11 -1.85 4.09
N ILE A 30 -5.99 -2.54 4.32
CA ILE A 30 -4.67 -1.91 4.44
C ILE A 30 -4.27 -1.15 3.17
N ILE A 31 -4.66 -1.64 1.98
CA ILE A 31 -4.40 -0.93 0.72
C ILE A 31 -5.22 0.34 0.64
N GLY A 32 -6.52 0.26 0.94
CA GLY A 32 -7.42 1.41 0.93
C GLY A 32 -7.07 2.49 1.95
N THR A 33 -6.38 2.14 3.04
CA THR A 33 -5.87 3.13 4.01
C THR A 33 -4.67 3.94 3.52
N ALA A 34 -3.97 3.49 2.48
CA ALA A 34 -2.86 4.21 1.87
C ALA A 34 -3.34 5.05 0.68
N ARG A 35 -2.83 6.29 0.50
CA ARG A 35 -3.22 7.17 -0.61
C ARG A 35 -2.42 6.92 -1.89
N GLU A 36 -1.96 5.69 -2.09
CA GLU A 36 -1.05 5.31 -3.17
C GLU A 36 -1.78 4.42 -4.20
N LYS A 37 -2.16 4.99 -5.34
CA LYS A 37 -2.78 4.25 -6.44
C LYS A 37 -1.74 3.76 -7.45
N PRO A 38 -1.80 2.50 -7.91
CA PRO A 38 -0.83 1.96 -8.86
C PRO A 38 -0.93 2.65 -10.22
N VAL A 39 0.22 2.90 -10.85
CA VAL A 39 0.30 3.54 -12.18
C VAL A 39 0.66 2.53 -13.27
N THR A 40 1.33 1.44 -12.89
CA THR A 40 1.84 0.41 -13.82
C THR A 40 1.28 -0.96 -13.48
N GLN A 41 1.19 -1.84 -14.49
CA GLN A 41 0.72 -3.21 -14.30
C GLN A 41 1.52 -4.00 -13.26
N PRO A 42 2.87 -3.96 -13.24
CA PRO A 42 3.63 -4.64 -12.19
C PRO A 42 3.27 -4.16 -10.77
N THR A 43 3.02 -2.86 -10.60
CA THR A 43 2.64 -2.29 -9.30
C THR A 43 1.27 -2.80 -8.86
N LEU A 44 0.28 -2.80 -9.77
CA LEU A 44 -1.05 -3.35 -9.50
C LEU A 44 -0.97 -4.84 -9.15
N ASP A 45 -0.22 -5.64 -9.92
CA ASP A 45 -0.04 -7.07 -9.67
C ASP A 45 0.55 -7.35 -8.29
N HIS A 46 1.52 -6.53 -7.86
CA HIS A 46 2.11 -6.64 -6.53
C HIS A 46 1.08 -6.32 -5.43
N MET A 47 0.29 -5.27 -5.60
CA MET A 47 -0.77 -4.90 -4.64
C MET A 47 -1.83 -6.01 -4.53
N LEU A 48 -2.32 -6.53 -5.65
CA LEU A 48 -3.30 -7.60 -5.67
C LEU A 48 -2.79 -8.86 -4.97
N LYS A 49 -1.55 -9.27 -5.24
CA LYS A 49 -0.92 -10.42 -4.57
C LYS A 49 -0.77 -10.21 -3.06
N GLN A 50 -0.35 -9.01 -2.64
CA GLN A 50 -0.24 -8.70 -1.21
C GLN A 50 -1.61 -8.78 -0.53
N MET A 51 -2.63 -8.18 -1.15
CA MET A 51 -3.99 -8.22 -0.63
C MET A 51 -4.52 -9.63 -0.49
N GLU A 52 -4.34 -10.46 -1.53
CA GLU A 52 -4.74 -11.86 -1.52
C GLU A 52 -4.02 -12.63 -0.41
N HIS A 53 -2.69 -12.52 -0.31
CA HIS A 53 -1.89 -13.20 0.72
C HIS A 53 -2.32 -12.83 2.14
N ILE A 54 -2.61 -11.55 2.39
CA ILE A 54 -3.10 -11.10 3.69
C ILE A 54 -4.49 -11.70 3.95
N ARG A 55 -5.41 -11.61 2.98
CA ARG A 55 -6.79 -12.07 3.16
C ARG A 55 -6.93 -13.58 3.30
N VAL A 56 -6.06 -14.39 2.67
CA VAL A 56 -6.09 -15.86 2.86
C VAL A 56 -5.43 -16.32 4.16
N SER A 57 -4.69 -15.43 4.83
CA SER A 57 -4.12 -15.74 6.15
C SER A 57 -5.24 -15.86 7.19
N VAL A 58 -5.10 -16.76 8.15
CA VAL A 58 -6.14 -17.07 9.15
C VAL A 58 -5.63 -16.80 10.56
N PHE A 59 -6.46 -16.16 11.38
CA PHE A 59 -6.20 -15.85 12.78
C PHE A 59 -7.36 -16.35 13.65
N GLU A 60 -7.07 -16.84 14.85
CA GLU A 60 -8.10 -17.19 15.83
C GLU A 60 -8.25 -16.06 16.85
N ILE A 61 -9.43 -15.43 16.88
CA ILE A 61 -9.75 -14.31 17.77
C ILE A 61 -11.10 -14.59 18.45
N GLY A 62 -11.11 -14.65 19.78
CA GLY A 62 -12.34 -14.88 20.55
C GLY A 62 -13.04 -16.22 20.23
N GLY A 63 -12.28 -17.24 19.79
CA GLY A 63 -12.81 -18.54 19.37
C GLY A 63 -13.45 -18.57 17.99
N LYS A 64 -13.29 -17.52 17.18
CA LYS A 64 -13.67 -17.46 15.76
C LYS A 64 -12.43 -17.35 14.88
N GLU A 65 -12.46 -18.01 13.73
CA GLU A 65 -11.46 -17.83 12.68
C GLU A 65 -11.81 -16.60 11.84
N VAL A 66 -10.83 -15.72 11.64
CA VAL A 66 -10.95 -14.51 10.82
C VAL A 66 -9.79 -14.39 9.86
N ASN A 67 -10.00 -13.66 8.75
CA ASN A 67 -8.94 -13.43 7.78
C ASN A 67 -7.85 -12.47 8.30
N GLY A 68 -6.74 -12.40 7.57
CA GLY A 68 -5.60 -11.59 7.98
C GLY A 68 -5.83 -10.09 7.92
N MET A 69 -6.79 -9.58 7.13
CA MET A 69 -7.13 -8.15 7.15
C MET A 69 -7.71 -7.76 8.51
N ILE A 70 -8.67 -8.55 9.00
CA ILE A 70 -9.28 -8.35 10.33
C ILE A 70 -8.24 -8.60 11.42
N GLY A 71 -7.47 -9.68 11.31
CA GLY A 71 -6.43 -10.02 12.30
C GLY A 71 -5.40 -8.91 12.48
N LEU A 72 -4.85 -8.40 11.36
CA LEU A 72 -3.91 -7.29 11.38
C LEU A 72 -4.57 -5.98 11.81
N GLY A 73 -5.78 -5.68 11.31
CA GLY A 73 -6.54 -4.48 11.70
C GLY A 73 -6.76 -4.40 13.21
N MET A 74 -7.20 -5.50 13.84
CA MET A 74 -7.37 -5.57 15.29
C MET A 74 -6.04 -5.51 16.06
N GLN A 75 -4.96 -6.07 15.52
CA GLN A 75 -3.64 -6.01 16.17
C GLN A 75 -3.03 -4.60 16.11
N LEU A 76 -3.20 -3.90 14.99
CA LEU A 76 -2.59 -2.59 14.73
C LEU A 76 -3.48 -1.43 15.23
N ASN A 77 -4.80 -1.61 15.25
CA ASN A 77 -5.76 -0.59 15.65
C ASN A 77 -6.57 -1.02 16.89
N GLN A 78 -6.22 -0.45 18.05
CA GLN A 78 -6.89 -0.75 19.32
C GLN A 78 -8.37 -0.35 19.34
N SER A 79 -8.83 0.57 18.49
CA SER A 79 -10.26 0.91 18.43
C SER A 79 -11.09 -0.26 17.91
N MET A 80 -10.55 -1.05 16.97
CA MET A 80 -11.22 -2.21 16.39
C MET A 80 -11.39 -3.35 17.39
N GLN A 81 -10.48 -3.49 18.36
CA GLN A 81 -10.59 -4.51 19.42
C GLN A 81 -11.86 -4.36 20.28
N LYS A 82 -12.48 -3.17 20.28
CA LYS A 82 -13.70 -2.87 21.04
C LYS A 82 -14.97 -3.05 20.22
N ARG A 83 -14.86 -3.30 18.92
CA ARG A 83 -15.98 -3.45 17.99
C ARG A 83 -16.45 -4.90 17.97
N ASP A 84 -17.69 -5.11 17.53
CA ASP A 84 -18.22 -6.45 17.36
C ASP A 84 -17.50 -7.16 16.20
N LEU A 85 -17.15 -8.43 16.41
CA LEU A 85 -16.35 -9.17 15.44
C LEU A 85 -17.13 -9.50 14.17
N ASP A 86 -18.44 -9.77 14.27
CA ASP A 86 -19.28 -10.05 13.10
C ASP A 86 -19.49 -8.78 12.26
N GLU A 87 -19.59 -7.62 12.90
CA GLU A 87 -19.60 -6.32 12.20
C GLU A 87 -18.29 -6.07 11.43
N LEU A 88 -17.14 -6.35 12.04
CA LEU A 88 -15.83 -6.20 11.39
C LEU A 88 -15.68 -7.13 10.19
N ILE A 89 -16.17 -8.37 10.28
CA ILE A 89 -16.15 -9.33 9.16
C ILE A 89 -17.00 -8.82 7.99
N GLN A 90 -18.20 -8.31 8.28
CA GLN A 90 -19.07 -7.76 7.22
C GLN A 90 -18.49 -6.50 6.60
N GLN A 91 -17.89 -5.63 7.40
CA GLN A 91 -17.23 -4.42 6.91
C GLN A 91 -16.02 -4.77 6.05
N GLU A 92 -15.17 -5.71 6.46
CA GLU A 92 -14.00 -6.12 5.69
C GLU A 92 -14.40 -6.68 4.32
N GLU A 93 -15.44 -7.51 4.25
CA GLU A 93 -15.92 -8.03 2.97
C GLU A 93 -16.38 -6.89 2.05
N LYS A 94 -17.13 -5.93 2.59
CA LYS A 94 -17.60 -4.76 1.82
C LYS A 94 -16.41 -3.94 1.32
N GLU A 95 -15.46 -3.63 2.18
CA GLU A 95 -14.25 -2.87 1.83
C GLU A 95 -13.42 -3.61 0.79
N TYR A 96 -13.27 -4.93 0.90
CA TYR A 96 -12.57 -5.75 -0.08
C TYR A 96 -13.23 -5.67 -1.47
N GLN A 97 -14.56 -5.79 -1.56
CA GLN A 97 -15.25 -5.68 -2.85
C GLN A 97 -15.09 -4.27 -3.45
N SER A 98 -15.25 -3.23 -2.63
CA SER A 98 -15.09 -1.85 -3.08
C SER A 98 -13.68 -1.55 -3.58
N ILE A 99 -12.63 -1.96 -2.87
CA ILE A 99 -11.26 -1.72 -3.33
C ILE A 99 -10.94 -2.52 -4.60
N MET A 100 -11.49 -3.73 -4.75
CA MET A 100 -11.33 -4.51 -5.98
C MET A 100 -12.00 -3.83 -7.17
N GLU A 101 -13.18 -3.24 -6.99
CA GLU A 101 -13.85 -2.46 -8.03
C GLU A 101 -13.01 -1.24 -8.42
N GLU A 102 -12.52 -0.48 -7.44
CA GLU A 102 -11.66 0.69 -7.69
C GLU A 102 -10.36 0.30 -8.40
N LEU A 103 -9.65 -0.73 -7.93
CA LEU A 103 -8.41 -1.23 -8.54
C LEU A 103 -8.60 -1.70 -9.99
N ASN A 104 -9.72 -2.36 -10.29
CA ASN A 104 -10.03 -2.81 -11.64
C ASN A 104 -10.41 -1.66 -12.59
N ALA A 105 -10.83 -0.51 -12.05
CA ALA A 105 -11.19 0.68 -12.81
C ALA A 105 -9.99 1.61 -13.07
N ILE A 106 -8.83 1.37 -12.46
CA ILE A 106 -7.64 2.20 -12.63
C ILE A 106 -7.14 2.16 -14.08
N GLU A 107 -6.98 3.33 -14.68
CA GLU A 107 -6.30 3.49 -15.96
C GLU A 107 -4.78 3.46 -15.75
N LEU A 108 -4.15 2.37 -16.18
CA LEU A 108 -2.71 2.17 -16.09
C LEU A 108 -1.98 2.70 -17.33
N LYS A 109 -0.72 3.10 -17.15
CA LYS A 109 0.17 3.38 -18.29
C LYS A 109 0.46 2.13 -19.11
N SER A 110 0.73 2.32 -20.40
CA SER A 110 1.10 1.23 -21.30
C SER A 110 2.46 0.65 -20.91
N ALA A 111 2.65 -0.65 -21.12
CA ALA A 111 3.92 -1.34 -20.87
C ALA A 111 5.11 -0.72 -21.63
N GLU A 112 4.85 -0.16 -22.82
CA GLU A 112 5.86 0.47 -23.67
C GLU A 112 6.22 1.91 -23.24
N ASP A 113 5.46 2.50 -22.32
CA ASP A 113 5.71 3.87 -21.86
C ASP A 113 6.92 3.92 -20.92
N THR A 114 7.54 5.11 -20.85
CA THR A 114 8.57 5.43 -19.85
C THR A 114 8.07 6.49 -18.88
N ILE A 115 8.65 6.49 -17.68
CA ILE A 115 8.39 7.49 -16.64
C ILE A 115 9.71 8.13 -16.26
N SER A 116 9.78 9.46 -16.34
CA SER A 116 10.95 10.22 -15.90
C SER A 116 11.09 10.18 -14.38
N LEU A 117 12.32 10.06 -13.89
CA LEU A 117 12.61 10.15 -12.46
C LEU A 117 12.53 11.58 -11.91
N ASP A 118 12.60 12.60 -12.77
CA ASP A 118 12.51 14.02 -12.38
C ASP A 118 11.05 14.50 -12.20
N THR A 119 10.08 13.58 -12.21
CA THR A 119 8.65 13.89 -12.06
C THR A 119 8.24 14.12 -10.59
N ASP A 120 7.26 15.01 -10.39
CA ASP A 120 6.52 15.18 -9.14
C ASP A 120 5.10 14.58 -9.20
N GLU A 121 4.75 13.89 -10.30
CA GLU A 121 3.44 13.24 -10.46
C GLU A 121 3.37 11.87 -9.78
N TYR A 122 4.51 11.17 -9.69
CA TYR A 122 4.58 9.78 -9.25
C TYR A 122 5.64 9.59 -8.16
N VAL A 123 5.29 8.81 -7.14
CA VAL A 123 6.28 8.27 -6.21
C VAL A 123 6.80 6.95 -6.78
N ILE A 124 8.12 6.87 -6.93
CA ILE A 124 8.79 5.73 -7.55
C ILE A 124 9.65 5.06 -6.48
N TYR A 125 9.43 3.77 -6.26
CA TYR A 125 10.24 2.95 -5.38
C TYR A 125 10.95 1.86 -6.18
N LYS A 126 12.23 1.64 -5.89
CA LYS A 126 12.99 0.50 -6.39
C LYS A 126 12.86 -0.66 -5.43
N LEU A 127 12.46 -1.81 -5.95
CA LEU A 127 12.32 -3.04 -5.18
C LEU A 127 13.68 -3.74 -5.14
N GLU A 128 14.35 -3.69 -3.99
CA GLU A 128 15.66 -4.30 -3.80
C GLU A 128 15.55 -5.54 -2.91
N TYR A 129 16.10 -6.66 -3.39
CA TYR A 129 16.19 -7.89 -2.61
C TYR A 129 17.56 -7.96 -1.94
N ASP A 130 17.58 -8.06 -0.62
CA ASP A 130 18.81 -8.08 0.19
C ASP A 130 19.31 -9.50 0.54
N GLY A 131 18.67 -10.54 0.00
CA GLY A 131 18.94 -11.94 0.33
C GLY A 131 17.94 -12.56 1.33
N HIS A 132 17.15 -11.74 2.01
CA HIS A 132 16.16 -12.19 2.99
C HIS A 132 14.79 -11.57 2.77
N THR A 133 14.73 -10.31 2.35
CA THR A 133 13.50 -9.55 2.17
C THR A 133 13.54 -8.68 0.91
N LEU A 134 12.38 -8.47 0.31
CA LEU A 134 12.19 -7.46 -0.71
C LEU A 134 11.82 -6.14 -0.01
N SER A 135 12.65 -5.13 -0.16
CA SER A 135 12.44 -3.83 0.48
C SER A 135 12.26 -2.74 -0.58
N PRO A 136 11.18 -1.94 -0.53
CA PRO A 136 11.03 -0.78 -1.38
C PRO A 136 11.95 0.35 -0.90
N LYS A 137 12.73 0.94 -1.80
CA LYS A 137 13.54 2.13 -1.53
C LYS A 137 13.09 3.30 -2.42
N PRO A 138 12.90 4.51 -1.87
CA PRO A 138 12.59 5.68 -2.68
C PRO A 138 13.63 5.86 -3.79
N TYR A 139 13.16 6.03 -5.02
CA TYR A 139 14.00 6.08 -6.21
C TYR A 139 13.97 7.44 -6.91
N ASN A 140 12.96 8.27 -6.65
CA ASN A 140 12.94 9.68 -7.04
C ASN A 140 12.80 10.62 -5.83
N ASP A 141 13.17 11.90 -6.04
CA ASP A 141 13.09 12.94 -5.00
C ASP A 141 11.68 13.15 -4.47
N TYR A 142 10.66 12.91 -5.31
CA TYR A 142 9.27 13.01 -4.88
C TYR A 142 8.90 11.90 -3.88
N ALA A 143 9.30 10.65 -4.11
CA ALA A 143 9.11 9.57 -3.14
C ALA A 143 9.82 9.84 -1.80
N ILE A 144 11.05 10.37 -1.83
CA ILE A 144 11.78 10.73 -0.60
C ILE A 144 11.00 11.78 0.21
N ARG A 145 10.46 12.79 -0.46
CA ARG A 145 9.68 13.85 0.17
C ARG A 145 8.37 13.32 0.72
N HIS A 146 7.63 12.56 -0.08
CA HIS A 146 6.37 11.93 0.33
C HIS A 146 6.55 11.05 1.58
N GLN A 147 7.58 10.20 1.59
CA GLN A 147 7.87 9.36 2.75
C GLN A 147 8.13 10.18 4.03
N LYS A 148 8.88 11.29 3.93
CA LYS A 148 9.13 12.19 5.07
C LYS A 148 7.84 12.84 5.57
N GLU A 149 7.02 13.34 4.66
CA GLU A 149 5.72 13.95 4.98
C GLU A 149 4.79 12.95 5.66
N GLU A 150 4.76 11.70 5.18
CA GLU A 150 3.93 10.64 5.75
C GLU A 150 4.39 10.24 7.14
N ILE A 151 5.71 10.12 7.36
CA ILE A 151 6.28 9.91 8.70
C ILE A 151 5.89 11.05 9.65
N GLU A 152 5.91 12.29 9.19
CA GLU A 152 5.48 13.44 10.01
C GLU A 152 3.98 13.43 10.31
N ARG A 153 3.14 13.04 9.34
CA ARG A 153 1.70 12.87 9.53
C ARG A 153 1.41 11.81 10.59
N LEU A 154 1.99 10.61 10.44
CA LEU A 154 1.81 9.51 11.38
C LEU A 154 2.29 9.85 12.81
N LYS A 155 3.38 10.62 12.94
CA LYS A 155 3.84 11.13 14.25
C LYS A 155 2.83 12.07 14.92
N LYS A 156 2.12 12.89 14.13
CA LYS A 156 1.10 13.80 14.66
C LYS A 156 -0.14 13.04 15.10
N GLU A 157 -0.54 12.02 14.34
CA GLU A 157 -1.73 11.21 14.60
C GLU A 157 -1.55 10.23 15.76
N SER A 158 -0.37 9.62 15.91
CA SER A 158 -0.13 8.61 16.97
C SER A 158 0.10 9.20 18.37
N GLY A 159 0.37 10.50 18.48
CA GLY A 159 0.72 11.15 19.74
C GLY A 159 2.04 10.67 20.38
N GLN A 160 2.82 9.79 19.72
CA GLN A 160 4.12 9.29 20.17
C GLN A 160 5.21 9.43 19.10
N LYS A 161 6.43 9.76 19.56
CA LYS A 161 7.65 9.93 18.75
C LYS A 161 8.06 8.61 18.10
N PHE A 162 7.75 8.42 16.82
CA PHE A 162 8.54 7.50 16.00
C PHE A 162 9.96 8.07 15.85
N VAL A 163 10.98 7.40 16.39
CA VAL A 163 12.38 7.66 16.04
C VAL A 163 12.73 6.63 14.97
N LEU A 164 12.67 7.05 13.71
CA LEU A 164 13.30 6.34 12.61
C LEU A 164 14.59 7.10 12.34
N ASP A 165 15.72 6.51 12.72
CA ASP A 165 17.02 6.95 12.25
C ASP A 165 17.12 6.52 10.78
N LEU A 166 17.02 7.51 9.89
CA LEU A 166 17.28 7.37 8.45
C LEU A 166 18.74 7.71 8.15
#